data_AF-A0A914QCV0-F1
#
_entry.id   AF-A0A914QCV0-F1
#
_cell.length_a   1.000
_cell.length_b   1.000
_cell.length_c   1.000
_cell.angle_alpha   90.00
_cell.angle_beta   90.00
_cell.angle_gamma   90.00
#
_symmetry.space_group_name_H-M   'P 1'
#
loop_
_entity.id
_entity.type
_entity.pdbx_description
1 polymer ?
#
loop_
_entity_poly.entity_id
_entity_poly.type
_entity_poly.pdbx_seq_one_letter_code
_entity_poly.pdbx_strand_id
1 'polypeptide(L)'
;MTNPMKENEIYTDSYESMQHLSNIAAEKSCQCKVEFLFIRSQDLDDETNVETYEAAMKLLEESHGIIVPGAIGSPGFKGVMKTCKFAREKKKPYLGIALGFQCGVMEFAQNICGIYPDSNQKVEEEVLFDTKKSRRGQHTVIFLTENSKLFELYGRKNFIEERNWNQKEINPVHVPLFIKRGLKFVGIGIDEKENGERSQGLQNLMSYDEAGYIKTMDELCKSYRKTAPLLSMQIFELQDHPYYVGVLYGPKCSGDGLHPAAPSPPFIGLIKAALHEKELLEAEKDLSLVNLNLPPAVLPSSTITAQKIIPKSDLIETVNTKPALYAAGKFDNWIETDYELEGISDAEFNYIRTLMDAFKQK
;
A
#
# COMPACT_ATOMS: atom_id res chain seq x y z
N MET A 1 35.76 19.60 -5.01
CA MET A 1 34.57 19.62 -5.88
C MET A 1 34.52 18.27 -6.59
N THR A 2 33.76 17.31 -6.05
CA THR A 2 33.51 16.03 -6.72
C THR A 2 32.59 16.27 -7.90
N ASN A 3 32.90 15.63 -9.04
CA ASN A 3 32.18 15.81 -10.29
C ASN A 3 30.79 15.17 -10.16
N PRO A 4 29.67 15.93 -10.27
CA PRO A 4 28.32 15.41 -10.06
C PRO A 4 27.96 14.24 -11.00
N MET A 5 28.59 14.14 -12.18
CA MET A 5 28.41 13.00 -13.08
C MET A 5 28.99 11.69 -12.54
N LYS A 6 30.06 11.73 -11.72
CA LYS A 6 30.65 10.53 -11.11
C LYS A 6 29.88 10.04 -9.89
N GLU A 7 29.16 10.92 -9.20
CA GLU A 7 28.28 10.52 -8.09
C GLU A 7 27.06 9.74 -8.63
N ASN A 8 26.45 10.20 -9.73
CA ASN A 8 25.33 9.49 -10.36
C ASN A 8 25.66 8.05 -10.78
N GLU A 9 26.86 7.79 -11.32
CA GLU A 9 27.28 6.43 -11.71
C GLU A 9 27.38 5.46 -10.52
N ILE A 10 27.87 5.92 -9.36
CA ILE A 10 28.02 5.11 -8.14
C ILE A 10 26.65 4.78 -7.51
N TYR A 11 25.67 5.68 -7.62
CA TYR A 11 24.30 5.45 -7.14
C TYR A 11 23.56 4.39 -7.97
N THR A 12 23.78 4.34 -9.29
CA THR A 12 23.16 3.34 -10.18
C THR A 12 23.57 1.91 -9.82
N ASP A 13 24.85 1.65 -9.54
CA ASP A 13 25.34 0.29 -9.25
C ASP A 13 24.78 -0.28 -7.93
N SER A 14 24.56 0.58 -6.93
CA SER A 14 24.05 0.16 -5.61
C SER A 14 22.55 -0.23 -5.65
N TYR A 15 21.83 0.23 -6.67
CA TYR A 15 20.39 0.06 -6.81
C TYR A 15 19.98 -0.70 -8.08
N GLU A 16 20.95 -1.16 -8.87
CA GLU A 16 20.76 -1.88 -10.13
C GLU A 16 19.81 -3.07 -9.97
N SER A 17 19.95 -3.82 -8.86
CA SER A 17 19.07 -4.97 -8.58
C SER A 17 17.59 -4.56 -8.49
N MET A 18 17.26 -3.44 -7.85
CA MET A 18 15.88 -2.99 -7.74
C MET A 18 15.35 -2.41 -9.05
N GLN A 19 16.21 -1.72 -9.81
CA GLN A 19 15.85 -1.24 -11.14
C GLN A 19 15.54 -2.42 -12.06
N HIS A 20 16.39 -3.44 -12.03
CA HIS A 20 16.20 -4.67 -12.79
C HIS A 20 14.90 -5.39 -12.41
N LEU A 21 14.60 -5.55 -11.11
CA LEU A 21 13.34 -6.13 -10.65
C LEU A 21 12.11 -5.33 -11.08
N SER A 22 12.19 -4.01 -10.98
CA SER A 22 11.13 -3.11 -11.40
C SER A 22 10.88 -3.23 -12.91
N ASN A 23 11.93 -3.25 -13.72
CA ASN A 23 11.82 -3.40 -15.16
C ASN A 23 11.24 -4.77 -15.56
N ILE A 24 11.71 -5.87 -14.96
CA ILE A 24 11.13 -7.20 -15.22
C ILE A 24 9.65 -7.23 -14.86
N ALA A 25 9.27 -6.69 -13.70
CA ALA A 25 7.88 -6.64 -13.27
C ALA A 25 7.01 -5.77 -14.19
N ALA A 26 7.52 -4.63 -14.65
CA ALA A 26 6.85 -3.74 -15.58
C ALA A 26 6.65 -4.39 -16.94
N GLU A 27 7.70 -4.92 -17.55
CA GLU A 27 7.67 -5.52 -18.88
C GLU A 27 6.81 -6.78 -18.91
N LYS A 28 7.00 -7.69 -17.94
CA LYS A 28 6.38 -9.02 -17.99
C LYS A 28 4.99 -9.09 -17.39
N SER A 29 4.68 -8.21 -16.45
CA SER A 29 3.40 -8.28 -15.72
C SER A 29 2.46 -7.12 -15.99
N CYS A 30 2.98 -5.98 -16.43
CA CYS A 30 2.19 -4.74 -16.54
C CYS A 30 2.26 -4.08 -17.92
N GLN A 31 3.12 -4.56 -18.82
CA GLN A 31 3.33 -4.01 -20.17
C GLN A 31 3.62 -2.50 -20.18
N CYS A 32 4.41 -2.04 -19.21
CA CYS A 32 4.77 -0.63 -19.08
C CYS A 32 6.29 -0.45 -18.98
N LYS A 33 6.73 0.82 -19.03
CA LYS A 33 8.13 1.21 -18.79
C LYS A 33 8.21 1.99 -17.49
N VAL A 34 9.25 1.72 -16.69
CA VAL A 34 9.54 2.45 -15.46
C VAL A 34 10.57 3.54 -15.77
N GLU A 35 10.29 4.75 -15.32
CA GLU A 35 11.26 5.84 -15.23
C GLU A 35 11.67 5.98 -13.75
N PHE A 36 12.98 6.01 -13.50
CA PHE A 36 13.51 6.09 -12.14
C PHE A 36 13.87 7.53 -11.80
N LEU A 37 13.14 8.10 -10.84
CA LEU A 37 13.47 9.37 -10.22
C LEU A 37 14.29 9.11 -8.94
N PHE A 38 15.57 9.45 -8.98
CA PHE A 38 16.46 9.26 -7.83
C PHE A 38 16.43 10.47 -6.90
N ILE A 39 16.09 10.24 -5.63
CA ILE A 39 16.05 11.27 -4.60
C ILE A 39 16.99 10.83 -3.48
N ARG A 40 17.98 11.67 -3.13
CA ARG A 40 18.85 11.37 -1.99
C ARG A 40 18.05 11.65 -0.72
N SER A 41 18.08 10.71 0.22
CA SER A 41 17.36 10.88 1.50
C SER A 41 17.82 12.11 2.28
N GLN A 42 19.10 12.49 2.17
CA GLN A 42 19.64 13.72 2.77
C GLN A 42 18.99 14.98 2.20
N ASP A 43 18.57 14.98 0.94
CA ASP A 43 17.92 16.14 0.33
C ASP A 43 16.55 16.42 0.97
N LEU A 44 16.00 15.45 1.71
CA LEU A 44 14.76 15.58 2.48
C LEU A 44 15.01 15.76 3.98
N ASP A 45 16.25 15.85 4.44
CA ASP A 45 16.60 16.06 5.86
C ASP A 45 16.33 17.51 6.32
N ASP A 46 16.29 17.74 7.63
CA ASP A 46 15.99 19.06 8.23
C ASP A 46 17.09 20.11 7.97
N GLU A 47 18.33 19.66 7.76
CA GLU A 47 19.50 20.53 7.58
C GLU A 47 19.69 20.97 6.11
N THR A 48 18.84 20.50 5.20
CA THR A 48 18.96 20.77 3.77
C THR A 48 18.43 22.17 3.42
N ASN A 49 19.13 22.83 2.50
CA ASN A 49 18.70 24.14 2.00
C ASN A 49 17.34 24.04 1.27
N VAL A 50 16.56 25.13 1.32
CA VAL A 50 15.19 25.18 0.81
C VAL A 50 15.10 24.75 -0.66
N GLU A 51 15.99 25.25 -1.52
CA GLU A 51 15.95 24.95 -2.96
C GLU A 51 16.13 23.46 -3.25
N THR A 52 17.07 22.81 -2.56
CA THR A 52 17.35 21.37 -2.71
C THR A 52 16.19 20.54 -2.15
N TYR A 53 15.63 20.95 -1.01
CA TYR A 53 14.48 20.29 -0.40
C TYR A 53 13.25 20.36 -1.30
N GLU A 54 12.92 21.53 -1.83
CA GLU A 54 11.77 21.72 -2.74
C GLU A 54 11.94 20.93 -4.03
N ALA A 55 13.15 20.88 -4.60
CA ALA A 55 13.42 20.06 -5.78
C ALA A 55 13.22 18.55 -5.50
N ALA A 56 13.70 18.06 -4.36
CA ALA A 56 13.50 16.66 -3.95
C ALA A 56 12.02 16.35 -3.67
N MET A 57 11.30 17.24 -2.99
CA MET A 57 9.87 17.09 -2.73
C MET A 57 9.05 17.08 -4.02
N LYS A 58 9.39 17.93 -4.99
CA LYS A 58 8.72 17.95 -6.30
C LYS A 58 8.85 16.61 -7.02
N LEU A 59 10.05 16.01 -7.04
CA LEU A 59 10.25 14.68 -7.62
C LEU A 59 9.42 13.61 -6.89
N LEU A 60 9.29 13.72 -5.56
CA LEU A 60 8.48 12.80 -4.77
C LEU A 60 6.98 12.94 -5.07
N GLU A 61 6.50 14.17 -5.26
CA GLU A 61 5.11 14.47 -5.64
C GLU A 61 4.76 13.99 -7.06
N GLU A 62 5.69 14.16 -8.01
CA GLU A 62 5.54 13.70 -9.40
C GLU A 62 5.63 12.18 -9.54
N SER A 63 6.19 11.47 -8.54
CA SER A 63 6.28 10.01 -8.57
C SER A 63 4.92 9.34 -8.40
N HIS A 64 4.73 8.20 -9.09
CA HIS A 64 3.53 7.34 -8.99
C HIS A 64 3.72 6.17 -8.01
N GLY A 65 4.91 6.03 -7.43
CA GLY A 65 5.26 4.91 -6.59
C GLY A 65 6.66 5.11 -6.00
N ILE A 66 6.82 4.67 -4.77
CA ILE A 66 7.99 4.94 -3.94
C ILE A 66 8.60 3.62 -3.51
N ILE A 67 9.90 3.45 -3.76
CA ILE A 67 10.70 2.36 -3.23
C ILE A 67 11.65 2.96 -2.20
N VAL A 68 11.61 2.44 -0.97
CA VAL A 68 12.60 2.79 0.06
C VAL A 68 13.49 1.57 0.30
N PRO A 69 14.74 1.59 -0.19
CA PRO A 69 15.67 0.48 0.00
C PRO A 69 16.29 0.43 1.39
N GLY A 70 17.02 -0.66 1.63
CA GLY A 70 17.98 -0.76 2.72
C GLY A 70 19.13 0.23 2.54
N ALA A 71 19.27 1.23 3.42
CA ALA A 71 20.45 2.10 3.47
C ALA A 71 21.20 1.87 4.80
N ILE A 72 22.31 1.14 4.77
CA ILE A 72 23.06 0.82 6.00
C ILE A 72 23.71 2.10 6.55
N GLY A 73 23.34 2.51 7.77
CA GLY A 73 24.14 3.40 8.63
C GLY A 73 24.44 4.80 8.07
N SER A 74 23.67 5.31 7.11
CA SER A 74 23.98 6.54 6.39
C SER A 74 23.19 7.77 6.89
N PRO A 75 23.75 8.99 6.76
CA PRO A 75 22.99 10.22 6.93
C PRO A 75 21.77 10.25 5.99
N GLY A 76 20.68 10.92 6.40
CA GLY A 76 19.41 10.96 5.67
C GLY A 76 18.28 10.09 6.27
N PHE A 77 18.47 9.48 7.44
CA PHE A 77 17.43 8.71 8.14
C PHE A 77 16.12 9.50 8.31
N LYS A 78 16.22 10.77 8.71
CA LYS A 78 15.06 11.66 8.85
C LYS A 78 14.33 11.87 7.52
N GLY A 79 15.07 12.02 6.43
CA GLY A 79 14.50 12.09 5.09
C GLY A 79 13.74 10.81 4.72
N VAL A 80 14.29 9.63 5.06
CA VAL A 80 13.57 8.36 4.85
C VAL A 80 12.27 8.31 5.65
N MET A 81 12.28 8.71 6.91
CA MET A 81 11.07 8.79 7.75
C MET A 81 10.02 9.75 7.17
N LYS A 82 10.45 10.90 6.65
CA LYS A 82 9.57 11.86 5.94
C LYS A 82 8.99 11.24 4.67
N THR A 83 9.77 10.49 3.90
CA THR A 83 9.29 9.77 2.71
C THR A 83 8.26 8.71 3.07
N CYS A 84 8.48 7.91 4.13
CA CYS A 84 7.50 6.94 4.63
C CYS A 84 6.18 7.62 5.02
N LYS A 85 6.27 8.77 5.71
CA LYS A 85 5.12 9.58 6.12
C LYS A 85 4.38 10.16 4.93
N PHE A 86 5.10 10.76 3.99
CA PHE A 86 4.55 11.32 2.76
C PHE A 86 3.78 10.25 1.99
N ALA A 87 4.38 9.07 1.81
CA ALA A 87 3.75 7.98 1.08
C ALA A 87 2.43 7.55 1.75
N ARG A 88 2.45 7.37 3.08
CA ARG A 88 1.27 7.02 3.87
C ARG A 88 0.15 8.06 3.76
N GLU A 89 0.49 9.34 3.93
CA GLU A 89 -0.49 10.45 3.98
C GLU A 89 -1.06 10.80 2.61
N LYS A 90 -0.24 10.71 1.56
CA LYS A 90 -0.66 10.96 0.18
C LYS A 90 -1.21 9.72 -0.52
N LYS A 91 -1.26 8.57 0.18
CA LYS A 91 -1.66 7.27 -0.37
C LYS A 91 -0.84 6.85 -1.59
N LYS A 92 0.41 7.29 -1.68
CA LYS A 92 1.34 6.95 -2.78
C LYS A 92 1.80 5.50 -2.59
N PRO A 93 1.68 4.62 -3.61
CA PRO A 93 2.18 3.25 -3.56
C PRO A 93 3.61 3.20 -3.02
N TYR A 94 3.85 2.33 -2.05
CA TYR A 94 5.06 2.27 -1.27
C TYR A 94 5.53 0.82 -1.14
N LEU A 95 6.82 0.60 -1.40
CA LEU A 95 7.53 -0.63 -1.11
C LEU A 95 8.77 -0.36 -0.26
N GLY A 96 8.71 -0.75 1.01
CA GLY A 96 9.85 -0.68 1.93
C GLY A 96 10.62 -2.00 1.92
N ILE A 97 11.93 -1.96 1.64
CA ILE A 97 12.78 -3.16 1.61
C ILE A 97 13.83 -3.06 2.71
N ALA A 98 13.94 -4.09 3.56
CA ALA A 98 14.87 -4.17 4.67
C ALA A 98 14.78 -2.94 5.62
N LEU A 99 15.67 -1.95 5.49
CA LEU A 99 15.55 -0.71 6.28
C LEU A 99 14.26 0.04 5.95
N GLY A 100 13.81 0.05 4.68
CA GLY A 100 12.54 0.68 4.33
C GLY A 100 11.36 0.07 5.10
N PHE A 101 11.35 -1.25 5.26
CA PHE A 101 10.39 -1.91 6.13
C PHE A 101 10.50 -1.40 7.58
N GLN A 102 11.71 -1.35 8.15
CA GLN A 102 11.90 -0.88 9.53
C GLN A 102 11.44 0.58 9.70
N CYS A 103 11.83 1.48 8.78
CA CYS A 103 11.44 2.88 8.79
C CYS A 103 9.92 3.07 8.61
N GLY A 104 9.26 2.26 7.77
CA GLY A 104 7.80 2.29 7.65
C GLY A 104 7.10 1.94 8.96
N VAL A 105 7.58 0.94 9.68
CA VAL A 105 7.05 0.58 11.01
C VAL A 105 7.35 1.68 12.04
N MET A 106 8.56 2.23 12.04
CA MET A 106 8.94 3.31 12.96
C MET A 106 8.15 4.59 12.72
N GLU A 107 7.94 4.99 11.45
CA GLU A 107 7.14 6.15 11.08
C GLU A 107 5.71 5.99 11.59
N PHE A 108 5.13 4.81 11.38
CA PHE A 108 3.80 4.47 11.86
C PHE A 108 3.71 4.49 13.39
N ALA A 109 4.74 3.96 14.06
CA ALA A 109 4.83 3.99 15.52
C ALA A 109 4.84 5.42 16.09
N GLN A 110 5.60 6.34 15.48
CA GLN A 110 5.64 7.74 15.91
C GLN A 110 4.35 8.49 15.58
N ASN A 111 3.92 8.45 14.32
CA ASN A 111 2.89 9.35 13.81
C ASN A 111 1.47 8.84 14.05
N ILE A 112 1.26 7.52 14.12
CA ILE A 112 -0.06 6.92 14.33
C ILE A 112 -0.22 6.37 15.75
N CYS A 113 0.82 5.76 16.30
CA CYS A 113 0.75 5.15 17.63
C CYS A 113 1.22 6.08 18.76
N GLY A 114 1.86 7.21 18.45
CA GLY A 114 2.36 8.16 19.44
C GLY A 114 3.54 7.65 20.27
N ILE A 115 4.29 6.68 19.77
CA ILE A 115 5.47 6.13 20.45
C ILE A 115 6.66 7.06 20.16
N TYR A 116 7.11 7.77 21.18
CA TYR A 116 8.22 8.74 21.10
C TYR A 116 8.13 9.67 19.86
N PRO A 117 7.05 10.46 19.73
CA PRO A 117 6.78 11.24 18.52
C PRO A 117 7.88 12.25 18.18
N ASP A 118 8.63 12.71 19.18
CA ASP A 118 9.67 13.74 19.02
C ASP A 118 11.10 13.18 18.97
N SER A 119 11.28 11.84 18.94
CA SER A 119 12.63 11.24 19.02
C SER A 119 12.79 9.98 18.18
N ASN A 120 13.47 10.13 17.04
CA ASN A 120 13.84 9.03 16.14
C ASN A 120 14.68 7.95 16.83
N GLN A 121 15.63 8.36 17.67
CA GLN A 121 16.48 7.42 18.42
C GLN A 121 15.64 6.59 19.40
N LYS A 122 14.77 7.22 20.19
CA LYS A 122 13.97 6.50 21.18
C LYS A 122 12.95 5.56 20.52
N VAL A 123 12.34 5.96 19.40
CA VAL A 123 11.46 5.02 18.68
C VAL A 123 12.26 3.86 18.09
N GLU A 124 13.50 4.08 17.63
CA GLU A 124 14.35 3.00 17.13
C GLU A 124 14.66 1.98 18.25
N GLU A 125 15.06 2.47 19.42
CA GLU A 125 15.37 1.65 20.59
C GLU A 125 14.15 0.88 21.14
N GLU A 126 12.95 1.43 20.98
CA GLU A 126 11.70 0.84 21.47
C GLU A 126 11.10 -0.16 20.48
N VAL A 127 11.03 0.23 19.20
CA VAL A 127 10.33 -0.51 18.14
C VAL A 127 11.21 -1.57 17.52
N LEU A 128 12.54 -1.36 17.49
CA LEU A 128 13.49 -2.34 16.98
C LEU A 128 14.29 -2.95 18.12
N PHE A 129 14.66 -4.21 17.98
CA PHE A 129 15.63 -4.83 18.87
C PHE A 129 16.73 -5.53 18.08
N ASP A 130 17.94 -5.49 18.62
CA ASP A 130 19.11 -6.15 18.05
C ASP A 130 19.10 -7.65 18.39
N THR A 131 19.16 -8.49 17.37
CA THR A 131 19.17 -9.95 17.53
C THR A 131 20.52 -10.49 18.03
N LYS A 132 21.57 -9.66 18.11
CA LYS A 132 22.99 -9.97 18.40
C LYS A 132 23.66 -10.95 17.42
N LYS A 133 22.87 -11.61 16.56
CA LYS A 133 23.31 -12.50 15.48
C LYS A 133 22.67 -12.02 14.19
N SER A 134 23.50 -11.73 13.19
CA SER A 134 22.99 -11.38 11.86
C SER A 134 22.21 -12.56 11.27
N ARG A 135 20.96 -12.33 10.87
CA ARG A 135 20.19 -13.28 10.08
C ARG A 135 20.61 -13.13 8.63
N ARG A 136 21.33 -14.14 8.14
CA ARG A 136 21.82 -14.19 6.77
C ARG A 136 21.43 -15.53 6.18
N GLY A 137 20.83 -15.50 5.00
CA GLY A 137 20.49 -16.72 4.27
C GLY A 137 19.02 -16.77 3.88
N GLN A 138 18.61 -17.94 3.43
CA GLN A 138 17.23 -18.25 3.06
C GLN A 138 16.43 -18.50 4.34
N HIS A 139 15.25 -17.90 4.42
CA HIS A 139 14.34 -18.04 5.53
C HIS A 139 12.93 -18.30 5.00
N THR A 140 12.25 -19.22 5.68
CA THR A 140 10.83 -19.47 5.46
C THR A 140 10.02 -18.32 6.05
N VAL A 141 9.18 -17.68 5.23
CA VAL A 141 8.19 -16.70 5.64
C VAL A 141 6.81 -17.33 5.50
N ILE A 142 6.04 -17.35 6.58
CA ILE A 142 4.70 -17.95 6.65
C ILE A 142 3.67 -16.83 6.61
N PHE A 143 2.69 -16.95 5.70
CA PHE A 143 1.54 -16.07 5.67
C PHE A 143 0.53 -16.43 6.74
N LEU A 144 -0.03 -15.42 7.41
CA LEU A 144 -0.95 -15.59 8.54
C LEU A 144 -2.41 -15.32 8.18
N THR A 145 -2.65 -14.73 7.01
CA THR A 145 -3.98 -14.41 6.51
C THR A 145 -4.00 -14.45 4.98
N GLU A 146 -5.14 -14.85 4.41
CA GLU A 146 -5.36 -14.78 2.96
C GLU A 146 -5.69 -13.34 2.51
N ASN A 147 -6.05 -12.46 3.44
CA ASN A 147 -6.28 -11.04 3.18
C ASN A 147 -4.94 -10.28 3.13
N SER A 148 -4.12 -10.64 2.14
CA SER A 148 -2.82 -10.03 1.87
C SER A 148 -2.62 -9.92 0.36
N LYS A 149 -2.25 -8.71 -0.08
CA LYS A 149 -1.89 -8.44 -1.48
C LYS A 149 -0.71 -9.29 -1.90
N LEU A 150 0.28 -9.44 -1.02
CA LEU A 150 1.43 -10.29 -1.31
C LEU A 150 1.06 -11.77 -1.33
N PHE A 151 0.21 -12.27 -0.45
CA PHE A 151 -0.25 -13.66 -0.51
C PHE A 151 -0.86 -14.00 -1.88
N GLU A 152 -1.70 -13.11 -2.42
CA GLU A 152 -2.25 -13.28 -3.77
C GLU A 152 -1.17 -13.24 -4.85
N LEU A 153 -0.25 -12.26 -4.80
CA LEU A 153 0.81 -12.09 -5.80
C LEU A 153 1.85 -13.22 -5.77
N TYR A 154 2.08 -13.84 -4.61
CA TYR A 154 2.91 -15.04 -4.47
C TYR A 154 2.18 -16.34 -4.87
N GLY A 155 0.94 -16.24 -5.35
CA GLY A 155 0.18 -17.37 -5.87
C GLY A 155 -0.50 -18.21 -4.79
N ARG A 156 -0.91 -17.59 -3.67
CA ARG A 156 -1.64 -18.21 -2.56
C ARG A 156 -0.88 -19.38 -1.92
N LYS A 157 0.44 -19.24 -1.82
CA LYS A 157 1.29 -20.19 -1.09
C LYS A 157 1.31 -19.80 0.39
N ASN A 158 1.04 -20.75 1.27
CA ASN A 158 1.03 -20.50 2.73
C ASN A 158 2.42 -20.10 3.27
N PHE A 159 3.48 -20.39 2.52
CA PHE A 159 4.83 -19.95 2.84
C PHE A 159 5.62 -19.62 1.56
N ILE A 160 6.64 -18.78 1.73
CA ILE A 160 7.63 -18.42 0.72
C ILE A 160 9.03 -18.52 1.31
N GLU A 161 10.04 -18.60 0.45
CA GLU A 161 11.45 -18.65 0.87
C GLU A 161 12.22 -17.46 0.32
N GLU A 162 12.58 -16.55 1.22
CA GLU A 162 13.23 -15.29 0.87
C GLU A 162 14.54 -15.12 1.61
N ARG A 163 15.40 -14.21 1.11
CA ARG A 163 16.72 -13.99 1.72
C ARG A 163 16.72 -12.78 2.64
N ASN A 164 17.10 -13.02 3.90
CA ASN A 164 17.31 -11.94 4.86
C ASN A 164 18.77 -11.56 4.96
N TRP A 165 19.00 -10.25 5.13
CA TRP A 165 20.25 -9.69 5.58
C TRP A 165 19.96 -8.55 6.54
N ASN A 166 19.75 -8.89 7.81
CA ASN A 166 19.45 -7.91 8.84
C ASN A 166 20.05 -8.30 10.20
N GLN A 167 20.06 -7.34 11.12
CA GLN A 167 20.49 -7.49 12.52
C GLN A 167 19.45 -6.95 13.51
N LYS A 168 18.47 -6.17 13.01
CA LYS A 168 17.40 -5.58 13.81
C LYS A 168 16.05 -6.11 13.36
N GLU A 169 15.20 -6.41 14.33
CA GLU A 169 13.86 -6.99 14.14
C GLU A 169 12.82 -6.11 14.83
N ILE A 170 11.56 -6.23 14.44
CA ILE A 170 10.46 -5.51 15.10
C ILE A 170 10.19 -6.13 16.47
N ASN A 171 10.20 -5.31 17.51
CA ASN A 171 9.86 -5.69 18.87
C ASN A 171 8.38 -6.15 18.94
N PRO A 172 8.11 -7.45 19.23
CA PRO A 172 6.75 -7.99 19.20
C PRO A 172 5.79 -7.34 20.21
N VAL A 173 6.31 -6.66 21.24
CA VAL A 173 5.49 -5.98 22.25
C VAL A 173 4.54 -4.94 21.64
N HIS A 174 4.95 -4.27 20.55
CA HIS A 174 4.14 -3.21 19.93
C HIS A 174 3.25 -3.72 18.79
N VAL A 175 3.47 -4.94 18.29
CA VAL A 175 2.76 -5.49 17.14
C VAL A 175 1.23 -5.54 17.32
N PRO A 176 0.68 -5.95 18.49
CA PRO A 176 -0.76 -5.90 18.71
C PRO A 176 -1.34 -4.48 18.59
N LEU A 177 -0.60 -3.45 19.03
CA LEU A 177 -1.01 -2.06 18.89
C LEU A 177 -1.01 -1.64 17.42
N PHE A 178 0.03 -2.02 16.66
CA PHE A 178 0.15 -1.71 15.24
C PHE A 178 -1.01 -2.28 14.42
N ILE A 179 -1.35 -3.56 14.66
CA ILE A 179 -2.47 -4.23 13.98
C ILE A 179 -3.79 -3.54 14.30
N LYS A 180 -4.04 -3.21 15.58
CA LYS A 180 -5.24 -2.49 16.01
C LYS A 180 -5.37 -1.12 15.33
N ARG A 181 -4.25 -0.50 14.93
CA ARG A 181 -4.21 0.80 14.24
C ARG A 181 -4.17 0.67 12.71
N GLY A 182 -4.18 -0.55 12.17
CA GLY A 182 -4.29 -0.81 10.73
C GLY A 182 -2.99 -1.25 10.04
N LEU A 183 -1.86 -1.31 10.74
CA LEU A 183 -0.61 -1.86 10.18
C LEU A 183 -0.54 -3.36 10.45
N LYS A 184 -0.92 -4.16 9.45
CA LYS A 184 -1.04 -5.62 9.56
C LYS A 184 0.28 -6.30 9.24
N PHE A 185 0.76 -7.18 10.11
CA PHE A 185 1.88 -8.07 9.82
C PHE A 185 1.35 -9.37 9.25
N VAL A 186 1.40 -9.51 7.92
CA VAL A 186 0.77 -10.61 7.20
C VAL A 186 1.72 -11.80 6.98
N GLY A 187 3.03 -11.57 7.11
CA GLY A 187 4.06 -12.59 6.96
C GLY A 187 5.03 -12.58 8.13
N ILE A 188 5.31 -13.75 8.70
CA ILE A 188 6.26 -13.92 9.80
C ILE A 188 7.35 -14.92 9.45
N GLY A 189 8.54 -14.64 9.96
CA GLY A 189 9.69 -15.54 9.96
C GLY A 189 9.82 -16.18 11.33
N ILE A 190 10.16 -17.47 11.35
CA ILE A 190 10.44 -18.20 12.59
C ILE A 190 11.80 -18.85 12.41
N ASP A 191 12.68 -18.68 13.41
CA ASP A 191 13.97 -19.37 13.39
C ASP A 191 13.76 -20.88 13.32
N GLU A 192 14.20 -21.45 12.19
CA GLU A 192 14.41 -22.87 12.04
C GLU A 192 15.38 -23.32 13.14
N LYS A 193 15.00 -24.35 13.88
CA LYS A 193 16.04 -25.20 14.46
C LYS A 193 16.74 -25.86 13.27
N GLU A 194 18.05 -26.12 13.37
CA GLU A 194 18.86 -26.77 12.34
C GLU A 194 18.28 -28.09 11.77
N ASN A 195 17.22 -28.64 12.39
CA ASN A 195 16.56 -29.89 12.03
C ASN A 195 15.16 -29.72 11.38
N GLY A 196 14.68 -28.51 11.06
CA GLY A 196 13.46 -28.31 10.24
C GLY A 196 12.11 -28.68 10.88
N GLU A 197 12.07 -29.24 12.09
CA GLU A 197 10.84 -29.80 12.72
C GLU A 197 9.74 -28.77 13.03
N ARG A 198 10.04 -27.46 13.09
CA ARG A 198 9.06 -26.43 13.48
C ARG A 198 8.06 -26.07 12.39
N SER A 199 8.43 -26.18 11.12
CA SER A 199 7.60 -25.74 9.98
C SER A 199 6.28 -26.51 9.89
N GLN A 200 6.25 -27.79 10.27
CA GLN A 200 5.06 -28.64 10.17
C GLN A 200 3.93 -28.22 11.12
N GLY A 201 4.25 -27.78 12.34
CA GLY A 201 3.24 -27.31 13.31
C GLY A 201 2.69 -25.92 12.99
N LEU A 202 3.40 -25.16 12.16
CA LEU A 202 3.08 -23.76 11.85
C LEU A 202 2.20 -23.59 10.61
N GLN A 203 2.08 -24.62 9.77
CA GLN A 203 1.15 -24.63 8.62
C GLN A 203 -0.30 -24.36 9.03
N ASN A 204 -0.63 -24.60 10.30
CA ASN A 204 -1.96 -24.41 10.88
C ASN A 204 -2.18 -23.02 11.53
N LEU A 205 -1.22 -22.09 11.46
CA LEU A 205 -1.41 -20.73 12.01
C LEU A 205 -2.20 -19.79 11.09
N MET A 206 -2.35 -20.16 9.81
CA MET A 206 -3.10 -19.34 8.87
C MET A 206 -4.56 -19.27 9.33
N SER A 207 -5.02 -18.07 9.63
CA SER A 207 -6.40 -17.81 10.04
C SER A 207 -7.19 -17.24 8.87
N TYR A 208 -8.39 -17.79 8.63
CA TYR A 208 -9.25 -17.43 7.50
C TYR A 208 -10.15 -16.23 7.79
N ASP A 209 -10.31 -15.86 9.07
CA ASP A 209 -11.06 -14.66 9.48
C ASP A 209 -10.17 -13.68 10.27
N GLU A 210 -10.58 -12.41 10.25
CA GLU A 210 -9.82 -11.30 10.85
C GLU A 210 -9.68 -11.44 12.37
N ALA A 211 -10.70 -11.96 13.05
CA ALA A 211 -10.65 -12.15 14.50
C ALA A 211 -9.65 -13.26 14.89
N GLY A 212 -9.61 -14.34 14.12
CA GLY A 212 -8.64 -15.42 14.24
C GLY A 212 -7.21 -14.93 13.99
N TYR A 213 -7.00 -14.10 12.96
CA TYR A 213 -5.70 -13.48 12.68
C TYR A 213 -5.21 -12.63 13.85
N ILE A 214 -6.05 -11.71 14.36
CA ILE A 214 -5.71 -10.83 15.47
C ILE A 214 -5.39 -11.65 16.73
N LYS A 215 -6.21 -12.66 17.04
CA LYS A 215 -6.01 -13.56 18.18
C LYS A 215 -4.69 -14.31 18.07
N THR A 216 -4.42 -14.92 16.91
CA THR A 216 -3.18 -15.65 16.64
C THR A 216 -1.97 -14.76 16.84
N MET A 217 -2.03 -13.51 16.37
CA MET A 217 -0.92 -12.58 16.50
C MET A 217 -0.70 -12.10 17.93
N ASP A 218 -1.77 -11.86 18.68
CA ASP A 218 -1.70 -11.55 20.11
C ASP A 218 -1.10 -12.72 20.91
N GLU A 219 -1.51 -13.95 20.64
CA GLU A 219 -0.95 -15.16 21.27
C GLU A 219 0.54 -15.34 20.94
N LEU A 220 0.92 -15.17 19.67
CA LEU A 220 2.32 -15.23 19.24
C LEU A 220 3.17 -14.18 19.95
N CYS A 221 2.72 -12.92 20.00
CA CYS A 221 3.43 -11.83 20.65
C CYS A 221 3.52 -12.02 22.17
N LYS A 222 2.49 -12.58 22.84
CA LYS A 222 2.52 -12.92 24.27
C LYS A 222 3.44 -14.09 24.58
N SER A 223 3.50 -15.06 23.68
CA SER A 223 4.38 -16.23 23.82
C SER A 223 5.86 -15.88 23.62
N TYR A 224 6.15 -14.70 23.05
CA TYR A 224 7.50 -14.20 22.85
C TYR A 224 8.27 -14.17 24.18
N ARG A 225 9.37 -14.91 24.22
CA ARG A 225 10.37 -14.84 25.27
C ARG A 225 11.66 -14.37 24.63
N LYS A 226 12.38 -13.45 25.30
CA LYS A 226 13.72 -12.95 24.87
C LYS A 226 14.76 -14.06 24.61
N THR A 227 14.46 -15.33 24.94
CA THR A 227 15.35 -16.50 24.85
C THR A 227 14.85 -17.63 23.93
N ALA A 228 13.69 -17.47 23.27
CA ALA A 228 13.03 -18.48 22.41
C ALA A 228 13.28 -18.14 20.91
N PRO A 229 12.94 -19.01 19.91
CA PRO A 229 13.11 -18.64 18.50
C PRO A 229 12.47 -17.30 18.25
N LEU A 230 13.22 -16.43 17.59
CA LEU A 230 12.81 -15.07 17.38
C LEU A 230 11.66 -15.08 16.38
N LEU A 231 10.44 -14.85 16.88
CA LEU A 231 9.31 -14.39 16.08
C LEU A 231 9.77 -13.12 15.38
N SER A 232 9.87 -13.21 14.06
CA SER A 232 10.31 -12.11 13.22
C SER A 232 9.16 -11.67 12.34
N MET A 233 8.90 -10.37 12.34
CA MET A 233 7.92 -9.78 11.44
C MET A 233 8.60 -9.56 10.09
N GLN A 234 8.09 -10.19 9.03
CA GLN A 234 8.77 -10.23 7.73
C GLN A 234 8.04 -9.42 6.67
N ILE A 235 6.71 -9.32 6.77
CA ILE A 235 5.88 -8.60 5.81
C ILE A 235 4.83 -7.79 6.57
N PHE A 236 4.72 -6.50 6.26
CA PHE A 236 3.57 -5.69 6.67
C PHE A 236 2.79 -5.18 5.46
N GLU A 237 1.50 -4.96 5.66
CA GLU A 237 0.62 -4.24 4.76
C GLU A 237 -0.23 -3.23 5.57
N LEU A 238 -0.31 -1.99 5.11
CA LEU A 238 -1.19 -0.99 5.72
C LEU A 238 -2.62 -1.13 5.18
N GLN A 239 -3.59 -1.18 6.09
CA GLN A 239 -5.01 -1.16 5.79
C GLN A 239 -5.42 0.18 5.14
N ASP A 240 -6.41 0.16 4.24
CA ASP A 240 -6.99 1.33 3.55
C ASP A 240 -6.02 2.17 2.70
N HIS A 241 -4.83 1.61 2.43
CA HIS A 241 -3.84 2.16 1.51
C HIS A 241 -3.78 1.30 0.23
N PRO A 242 -3.72 1.90 -0.99
CA PRO A 242 -3.69 1.15 -2.25
C PRO A 242 -2.57 0.11 -2.27
N TYR A 243 -1.34 0.53 -1.94
CA TYR A 243 -0.22 -0.39 -1.76
C TYR A 243 0.81 0.23 -0.81
N TYR A 244 0.81 -0.14 0.47
CA TYR A 244 1.87 0.28 1.40
C TYR A 244 2.38 -0.99 2.07
N VAL A 245 3.41 -1.53 1.45
CA VAL A 245 3.92 -2.86 1.73
C VAL A 245 5.36 -2.73 2.15
N GLY A 246 5.73 -3.44 3.22
CA GLY A 246 7.12 -3.58 3.60
C GLY A 246 7.50 -5.04 3.62
N VAL A 247 8.72 -5.34 3.20
CA VAL A 247 9.35 -6.65 3.30
C VAL A 247 10.71 -6.49 3.97
N LEU A 248 10.95 -7.30 5.00
CA LEU A 248 12.21 -7.28 5.74
C LEU A 248 13.34 -7.99 4.97
N TYR A 249 12.98 -8.97 4.14
CA TYR A 249 13.88 -9.66 3.23
C TYR A 249 14.22 -8.82 2.00
N GLY A 250 15.32 -9.16 1.33
CA GLY A 250 15.65 -8.62 0.01
C GLY A 250 14.94 -9.44 -1.08
N PRO A 251 13.93 -8.90 -1.79
CA PRO A 251 13.24 -9.64 -2.84
C PRO A 251 14.23 -10.03 -3.93
N LYS A 252 14.24 -11.31 -4.30
CA LYS A 252 15.26 -11.88 -5.19
C LYS A 252 15.01 -11.54 -6.68
N CYS A 253 16.11 -11.38 -7.43
CA CYS A 253 16.18 -11.65 -8.88
C CYS A 253 16.42 -13.14 -9.21
N SER A 254 16.86 -13.97 -8.25
CA SER A 254 17.13 -15.40 -8.47
C SER A 254 17.45 -16.14 -7.17
N GLY A 255 17.01 -17.41 -7.10
CA GLY A 255 17.44 -18.40 -6.11
C GLY A 255 16.28 -19.13 -5.43
N ASP A 256 15.88 -20.24 -6.06
CA ASP A 256 14.93 -21.29 -5.64
C ASP A 256 13.45 -21.06 -6.02
N GLY A 257 13.15 -21.40 -7.28
CA GLY A 257 11.79 -21.60 -7.81
C GLY A 257 11.23 -20.47 -8.68
N LEU A 258 11.78 -19.26 -8.61
CA LEU A 258 11.54 -18.21 -9.61
C LEU A 258 12.75 -18.11 -10.55
N HIS A 259 12.51 -18.36 -11.84
CA HIS A 259 13.48 -18.18 -12.93
C HIS A 259 14.15 -16.79 -12.82
N PRO A 260 15.42 -16.58 -13.21
CA PRO A 260 16.08 -15.26 -13.23
C PRO A 260 15.34 -14.15 -14.00
N ALA A 261 14.28 -14.52 -14.69
CA ALA A 261 13.46 -13.66 -15.52
C ALA A 261 12.01 -13.60 -15.00
N ALA A 262 11.73 -14.15 -13.83
CA ALA A 262 10.41 -14.12 -13.22
C ALA A 262 10.26 -12.82 -12.41
N PRO A 263 9.16 -12.09 -12.60
CA PRO A 263 8.94 -10.81 -11.93
C PRO A 263 8.74 -11.02 -10.42
N SER A 264 9.37 -10.19 -9.60
CA SER A 264 9.28 -10.28 -8.14
C SER A 264 7.91 -9.77 -7.65
N PRO A 265 7.13 -10.56 -6.89
CA PRO A 265 5.77 -10.19 -6.50
C PRO A 265 5.61 -8.83 -5.80
N PRO A 266 6.50 -8.42 -4.87
CA PRO A 266 6.42 -7.07 -4.28
C PRO A 266 6.58 -5.93 -5.29
N PHE A 267 7.38 -6.13 -6.34
CA PHE A 267 7.55 -5.14 -7.41
C PHE A 267 6.36 -5.12 -8.36
N ILE A 268 5.77 -6.29 -8.67
CA ILE A 268 4.53 -6.37 -9.46
C ILE A 268 3.42 -5.58 -8.76
N GLY A 269 3.23 -5.81 -7.46
CA GLY A 269 2.22 -5.11 -6.68
C GLY A 269 2.40 -3.60 -6.68
N LEU A 270 3.65 -3.14 -6.51
CA LEU A 270 3.98 -1.72 -6.55
C LEU A 270 3.65 -1.11 -7.91
N ILE A 271 4.08 -1.74 -9.01
CA ILE A 271 3.89 -1.19 -10.36
C ILE A 271 2.41 -1.18 -10.74
N LYS A 272 1.66 -2.23 -10.41
CA LYS A 272 0.20 -2.26 -10.62
C LYS A 272 -0.50 -1.12 -9.87
N ALA A 273 -0.12 -0.89 -8.62
CA ALA A 273 -0.67 0.21 -7.83
C ALA A 273 -0.27 1.59 -8.36
N ALA A 274 0.97 1.74 -8.84
CA ALA A 274 1.47 2.97 -9.45
C ALA A 274 0.77 3.31 -10.76
N LEU A 275 0.49 2.30 -11.60
CA LEU A 275 -0.31 2.49 -12.82
C LEU A 275 -1.72 2.95 -12.49
N HIS A 276 -2.36 2.33 -11.49
CA HIS A 276 -3.69 2.75 -11.06
C HIS A 276 -3.70 4.18 -10.52
N GLU A 277 -2.69 4.58 -9.74
CA GLU A 277 -2.57 5.96 -9.27
C GLU A 277 -2.41 6.95 -10.44
N LYS A 278 -1.56 6.61 -11.41
CA LYS A 278 -1.37 7.42 -12.62
C LYS A 278 -2.69 7.62 -13.37
N GLU A 279 -3.45 6.54 -13.59
CA GLU A 279 -4.76 6.60 -14.26
C GLU A 279 -5.76 7.50 -13.51
N LEU A 280 -5.77 7.45 -12.17
CA LEU A 280 -6.62 8.32 -11.35
C LEU A 280 -6.23 9.80 -11.51
N LEU A 281 -4.93 10.11 -11.47
CA LEU A 281 -4.43 11.48 -11.65
C LEU A 281 -4.71 12.01 -13.06
N GLU A 282 -4.62 11.18 -14.09
CA GLU A 282 -4.97 11.54 -15.47
C GLU A 282 -6.48 11.82 -15.59
N ALA A 283 -7.33 10.97 -15.00
CA ALA A 283 -8.77 11.18 -14.99
C ALA A 283 -9.19 12.46 -14.24
N GLU A 284 -8.54 12.78 -13.11
CA GLU A 284 -8.78 14.02 -12.36
C GLU A 284 -8.40 15.26 -13.17
N LYS A 285 -7.28 15.21 -13.90
CA LYS A 285 -6.86 16.29 -14.80
C LYS A 285 -7.88 16.49 -15.91
N ASP A 286 -8.35 15.43 -16.54
CA ASP A 286 -9.37 15.51 -17.60
C ASP A 286 -10.69 16.12 -17.08
N LEU A 287 -11.15 15.70 -15.90
CA LEU A 287 -12.32 16.30 -15.24
C LEU A 287 -12.13 17.79 -14.94
N SER A 288 -10.94 18.20 -14.50
CA SER A 288 -10.63 19.61 -14.23
C SER A 288 -10.65 20.46 -15.51
N LEU A 289 -10.16 19.91 -16.63
CA LEU A 289 -10.18 20.55 -17.94
C LEU A 289 -11.60 20.69 -18.51
N VAL A 290 -12.46 19.69 -18.28
CA VAL A 290 -13.89 19.77 -18.63
C VAL A 290 -14.59 20.89 -17.83
N ASN A 291 -14.30 21.01 -16.53
CA ASN A 291 -14.88 22.05 -15.68
C ASN A 291 -14.40 23.47 -16.04
N LEU A 292 -13.18 23.62 -16.55
CA LEU A 292 -12.65 24.89 -17.05
C LEU A 292 -13.27 25.33 -18.39
N ASN A 293 -13.80 24.38 -19.17
CA ASN A 293 -14.41 24.64 -20.49
C ASN A 293 -15.94 24.78 -20.44
N LEU A 294 -16.56 24.69 -19.27
CA LEU A 294 -17.95 25.10 -19.09
C LEU A 294 -18.02 26.64 -19.16
N PRO A 295 -18.93 27.23 -19.96
CA PRO A 295 -19.12 28.68 -19.94
C PRO A 295 -19.49 29.10 -18.50
N PRO A 296 -18.97 30.23 -17.99
CA PRO A 296 -19.31 30.67 -16.65
C PRO A 296 -20.83 30.84 -16.57
N ALA A 297 -21.46 30.06 -15.70
CA ALA A 297 -22.86 30.27 -15.37
C ALA A 297 -22.98 31.68 -14.77
N VAL A 298 -23.70 32.58 -15.46
CA VAL A 298 -24.02 33.91 -14.95
C VAL A 298 -24.94 33.74 -13.75
N LEU A 299 -24.39 33.82 -12.54
CA LEU A 299 -25.13 33.76 -11.29
C LEU A 299 -25.46 35.18 -10.81
N PRO A 300 -26.71 35.49 -10.43
CA PRO A 300 -27.10 36.81 -9.93
C PRO A 300 -26.48 37.14 -8.56
N SER A 301 -26.39 38.44 -8.25
CA SER A 301 -25.46 39.08 -7.29
C SER A 301 -25.75 38.88 -5.79
N SER A 302 -26.30 37.75 -5.37
CA SER A 302 -26.41 37.42 -3.95
C SER A 302 -26.30 35.91 -3.73
N THR A 303 -25.06 35.43 -3.63
CA THR A 303 -24.75 34.01 -3.41
C THR A 303 -23.98 33.84 -2.09
N ILE A 304 -24.42 32.88 -1.26
CA ILE A 304 -23.59 32.23 -0.24
C ILE A 304 -23.38 30.79 -0.72
N THR A 305 -22.13 30.34 -0.71
CA THR A 305 -21.72 28.99 -1.13
C THR A 305 -21.47 28.10 0.10
N ALA A 306 -21.90 26.84 0.03
CA ALA A 306 -21.37 25.76 0.87
C ALA A 306 -21.39 24.42 0.09
N GLN A 307 -20.31 23.64 0.21
CA GLN A 307 -20.12 22.35 -0.46
C GLN A 307 -20.21 21.18 0.54
N LYS A 308 -20.59 19.99 0.07
CA LYS A 308 -20.50 18.71 0.77
C LYS A 308 -19.79 17.68 -0.12
N ILE A 309 -18.73 17.04 0.38
CA ILE A 309 -18.03 15.93 -0.28
C ILE A 309 -18.41 14.63 0.44
N ILE A 310 -18.78 13.60 -0.32
CA ILE A 310 -19.13 12.26 0.21
C ILE A 310 -18.02 11.27 -0.18
N PRO A 311 -17.33 10.62 0.77
CA PRO A 311 -16.39 9.53 0.50
C PRO A 311 -17.09 8.25 0.06
N LYS A 312 -16.47 7.45 -0.82
CA LYS A 312 -17.04 6.20 -1.35
C LYS A 312 -17.21 5.09 -0.30
N SER A 313 -16.64 5.23 0.90
CA SER A 313 -16.86 4.32 2.03
C SER A 313 -18.29 4.32 2.55
N ASP A 314 -19.07 5.38 2.26
CA ASP A 314 -20.46 5.53 2.70
C ASP A 314 -21.47 4.98 1.68
N LEU A 315 -20.98 4.28 0.64
CA LEU A 315 -21.77 3.70 -0.45
C LEU A 315 -21.75 2.16 -0.41
N ILE A 316 -22.09 1.54 0.72
CA ILE A 316 -22.43 0.11 0.83
C ILE A 316 -23.49 0.02 1.96
N GLU A 317 -24.74 -0.41 1.78
CA GLU A 317 -25.27 -1.56 1.04
C GLU A 317 -26.50 -1.20 0.19
N THR A 318 -26.58 -1.75 -1.02
CA THR A 318 -27.74 -2.62 -1.37
C THR A 318 -27.42 -3.37 -2.67
N VAL A 319 -26.69 -4.49 -2.57
CA VAL A 319 -26.90 -5.59 -3.52
C VAL A 319 -26.77 -6.91 -2.77
N ASN A 320 -27.92 -7.51 -2.45
CA ASN A 320 -28.27 -8.91 -2.72
C ASN A 320 -29.54 -9.22 -1.91
N THR A 321 -30.69 -9.47 -2.54
CA THR A 321 -30.89 -10.67 -3.34
C THR A 321 -32.08 -10.47 -4.29
N LYS A 322 -31.90 -10.77 -5.58
CA LYS A 322 -32.97 -11.39 -6.36
C LYS A 322 -32.39 -12.60 -7.09
N PRO A 323 -32.95 -13.81 -6.86
CA PRO A 323 -32.59 -15.00 -7.63
C PRO A 323 -33.05 -14.83 -9.08
N ALA A 324 -32.38 -15.58 -9.94
CA ALA A 324 -32.78 -15.88 -11.31
C ALA A 324 -34.31 -15.94 -11.50
N LEU A 325 -34.83 -15.20 -12.48
CA LEU A 325 -36.05 -15.51 -13.24
C LEU A 325 -36.18 -14.49 -14.38
N TYR A 326 -35.47 -14.74 -15.49
CA TYR A 326 -35.87 -14.27 -16.81
C TYR A 326 -36.11 -15.52 -17.67
N ALA A 327 -37.37 -15.92 -17.78
CA ALA A 327 -37.88 -16.69 -18.90
C ALA A 327 -39.40 -16.54 -18.98
N ALA A 328 -39.86 -16.12 -20.16
CA ALA A 328 -41.22 -16.20 -20.68
C ALA A 328 -42.30 -15.26 -20.11
N GLY A 329 -42.55 -14.18 -20.86
CA GLY A 329 -43.85 -13.93 -21.47
C GLY A 329 -44.94 -13.29 -20.61
N LYS A 330 -45.22 -12.01 -20.91
CA LYS A 330 -46.52 -11.35 -21.13
C LYS A 330 -46.46 -9.89 -20.67
N PHE A 331 -46.33 -9.01 -21.64
CA PHE A 331 -46.92 -7.68 -21.58
C PHE A 331 -48.43 -7.88 -21.54
N ASP A 332 -49.10 -7.38 -20.50
CA ASP A 332 -50.42 -6.75 -20.56
C ASP A 332 -50.86 -6.39 -19.13
N ASN A 333 -51.46 -5.22 -19.00
CA ASN A 333 -52.01 -4.60 -17.80
C ASN A 333 -50.98 -3.94 -16.88
N TRP A 334 -50.80 -2.63 -17.05
CA TRP A 334 -50.67 -1.65 -15.95
C TRP A 334 -51.00 -0.27 -16.53
N ILE A 335 -52.30 -0.07 -16.83
CA ILE A 335 -52.95 1.23 -16.81
C ILE A 335 -54.05 1.09 -15.75
N GLU A 336 -54.28 2.18 -15.01
CA GLU A 336 -55.21 2.34 -13.88
C GLU A 336 -54.63 2.02 -12.51
N THR A 337 -53.88 2.98 -11.98
CA THR A 337 -54.15 3.50 -10.64
C THR A 337 -53.70 4.95 -10.58
N ASP A 338 -54.66 5.85 -10.37
CA ASP A 338 -54.45 7.24 -10.03
C ASP A 338 -53.60 7.34 -8.76
N TYR A 339 -52.37 7.82 -8.91
CA TYR A 339 -51.63 8.40 -7.79
C TYR A 339 -51.57 9.91 -8.05
N GLU A 340 -52.37 10.65 -7.28
CA GLU A 340 -52.17 12.07 -7.07
C GLU A 340 -50.78 12.26 -6.48
N LEU A 341 -49.82 12.68 -7.31
CA LEU A 341 -48.50 13.10 -6.89
C LEU A 341 -48.60 14.52 -6.34
N GLU A 342 -49.04 14.66 -5.09
CA GLU A 342 -48.90 15.91 -4.37
C GLU A 342 -47.40 16.24 -4.22
N GLY A 343 -47.01 17.41 -4.73
CA GLY A 343 -45.66 17.97 -4.52
C GLY A 343 -44.75 18.01 -5.74
N ILE A 344 -45.22 17.65 -6.93
CA ILE A 344 -44.47 17.82 -8.19
C ILE A 344 -45.03 19.04 -8.93
N SER A 345 -44.18 20.00 -9.25
CA SER A 345 -44.59 21.14 -10.08
C SER A 345 -44.91 20.67 -11.51
N ASP A 346 -45.82 21.37 -12.21
CA ASP A 346 -46.16 21.05 -13.61
C ASP A 346 -44.93 21.00 -14.54
N ALA A 347 -43.86 21.72 -14.18
CA ALA A 347 -42.59 21.70 -14.90
C ALA A 347 -41.83 20.36 -14.73
N GLU A 348 -41.79 19.81 -13.53
CA GLU A 348 -41.15 18.53 -13.22
C GLU A 348 -41.92 17.35 -13.81
N PHE A 349 -43.25 17.42 -13.78
CA PHE A 349 -44.10 16.41 -14.41
C PHE A 349 -43.90 16.36 -15.94
N ASN A 350 -43.82 17.53 -16.59
CA ASN A 350 -43.56 17.62 -18.03
C ASN A 350 -42.14 17.18 -18.40
N TYR A 351 -41.15 17.42 -17.54
CA TYR A 351 -39.78 16.96 -17.74
C TYR A 351 -39.68 15.43 -17.68
N ILE A 352 -40.31 14.80 -16.69
CA ILE A 352 -40.38 13.34 -16.55
C ILE A 352 -41.10 12.72 -17.76
N ARG A 353 -42.20 13.32 -18.21
CA ARG A 353 -42.93 12.86 -19.40
C ARG A 353 -42.07 12.93 -20.67
N THR A 354 -41.32 14.02 -20.86
CA THR A 354 -40.42 14.20 -22.00
C THR A 354 -39.30 13.16 -22.00
N LEU A 355 -38.74 12.84 -20.83
CA LEU A 355 -37.73 11.78 -20.67
C LEU A 355 -38.30 10.39 -20.98
N MET A 356 -39.53 10.11 -20.55
CA MET A 356 -40.20 8.84 -20.85
C MET A 356 -40.52 8.67 -22.34
N ASP A 357 -40.94 9.73 -23.02
CA ASP A 357 -41.20 9.69 -24.47
C ASP A 357 -39.90 9.55 -25.28
N ALA A 358 -38.80 10.16 -24.83
CA ALA A 358 -37.47 9.97 -25.43
C ALA A 358 -36.94 8.53 -25.25
N PHE A 359 -37.27 7.86 -24.15
CA PHE A 359 -36.92 6.46 -23.90
C PHE A 359 -37.72 5.47 -24.73
N LYS A 360 -38.94 5.82 -25.16
CA LYS A 360 -39.77 4.97 -26.04
C LYS A 360 -39.39 5.04 -27.52
N GLN A 361 -38.54 5.99 -27.91
CA GLN A 361 -38.08 6.19 -29.30
C GLN A 361 -36.68 5.62 -29.59
N LYS A 362 -36.07 4.91 -28.63
CA LYS A 362 -34.89 4.05 -28.82
C LYS A 362 -35.28 2.61 -28.56
#